data_AF-A0A830HPA4-F1
#
_entry.id   AF-A0A830HPA4-F1
#
_cell.length_a   1.000
_cell.length_b   1.000
_cell.length_c   1.000
_cell.angle_alpha   90.00
_cell.angle_beta   90.00
_cell.angle_gamma   90.00
#
_symmetry.space_group_name_H-M   'P 1'
#
loop_
_entity.id
_entity.type
_entity.pdbx_description
1 polymer ?
#
loop_
_entity_poly.entity_id
_entity_poly.type
_entity_poly.pdbx_seq_one_letter_code
_entity_poly.pdbx_strand_id
1 'polypeptide(L)'
;MAPPSRNNSSLFTPIGGKPLSEKRLPTNPKYNNVKSSINSGYNRLKAEAKFDASKHNARFHKDEHFKRISCGAFVRLLATAGGAEPPSPVVGTGPTALSPIAEADGKREKPVDVLILDLRTAEDFEQCRISGSVSYPVAMLHRATNPFTAEVLSYANQQPGKLIVLYDADERIAAGAANLMFEKGIDNVCMLSGGLAEFANRFPEMVLGELPESLRRAPPRISAASRHAAARGRLVSSSSASSAMSVASYRSSASSAWR
;
A
#
# COMPACT_ATOMS: atom_id res chain seq x y z
N MET A 1 -18.42 -55.13 12.81
CA MET A 1 -18.13 -54.57 11.47
C MET A 1 -18.96 -53.30 11.31
N ALA A 2 -18.34 -52.12 11.40
CA ALA A 2 -19.03 -50.84 11.21
C ALA A 2 -19.10 -50.50 9.70
N PRO A 3 -20.18 -49.88 9.19
CA PRO A 3 -20.27 -49.51 7.79
C PRO A 3 -19.38 -48.29 7.45
N PRO A 4 -18.86 -48.18 6.22
CA PRO A 4 -17.97 -47.09 5.84
C PRO A 4 -18.71 -45.76 5.70
N SER A 5 -18.20 -44.73 6.38
CA SER A 5 -18.59 -43.32 6.25
C SER A 5 -18.31 -42.81 4.83
N ARG A 6 -19.34 -42.69 4.00
CA ARG A 6 -19.27 -41.99 2.71
C ARG A 6 -19.28 -40.49 2.93
N ASN A 7 -18.10 -39.87 2.95
CA ASN A 7 -17.96 -38.42 2.79
C ASN A 7 -18.27 -38.03 1.34
N ASN A 8 -19.55 -37.83 1.00
CA ASN A 8 -19.99 -37.18 -0.23
C ASN A 8 -20.28 -35.70 0.07
N SER A 9 -19.23 -34.85 0.08
CA SER A 9 -19.39 -33.38 0.10
C SER A 9 -19.14 -32.75 -1.26
N SER A 10 -19.53 -33.44 -2.32
CA SER A 10 -19.68 -32.89 -3.66
C SER A 10 -20.89 -33.54 -4.32
N LEU A 11 -21.63 -32.80 -5.13
CA LEU A 11 -22.77 -33.23 -5.96
C LEU A 11 -24.20 -33.01 -5.41
N PHE A 12 -24.45 -31.95 -4.64
CA PHE A 12 -25.76 -31.28 -4.75
C PHE A 12 -25.58 -29.94 -5.48
N THR A 13 -25.46 -30.03 -6.80
CA THR A 13 -25.79 -28.89 -7.65
C THR A 13 -27.32 -28.86 -7.69
N PRO A 14 -28.00 -27.84 -7.15
CA PRO A 14 -29.45 -27.76 -7.25
C PRO A 14 -29.85 -27.83 -8.73
N ILE A 15 -30.99 -28.46 -9.02
CA ILE A 15 -31.49 -28.73 -10.38
C ILE A 15 -31.56 -27.45 -11.25
N GLY A 16 -31.61 -26.26 -10.62
CA GLY A 16 -31.56 -24.94 -11.27
C GLY A 16 -30.17 -24.35 -11.56
N GLY A 17 -29.08 -25.07 -11.30
CA GLY A 17 -27.71 -24.53 -11.47
C GLY A 17 -27.37 -23.43 -10.47
N LYS A 18 -26.32 -22.65 -10.76
CA LYS A 18 -25.95 -21.47 -9.96
C LYS A 18 -27.08 -20.42 -10.02
N PRO A 19 -27.36 -19.70 -8.92
CA PRO A 19 -28.40 -18.66 -8.94
C PRO A 19 -28.14 -17.66 -10.08
N LEU A 20 -29.20 -17.22 -10.74
CA LEU A 20 -29.12 -16.35 -11.94
C LEU A 20 -28.30 -15.08 -11.69
N SER A 21 -28.30 -14.59 -10.44
CA SER A 21 -27.51 -13.46 -9.97
C SER A 21 -26.00 -13.64 -10.10
N GLU A 22 -25.50 -14.88 -10.08
CA GLU A 22 -24.07 -15.19 -10.21
C GLU A 22 -23.64 -15.42 -11.67
N LYS A 23 -24.60 -15.53 -12.59
CA LYS A 23 -24.32 -15.73 -14.01
C LYS A 23 -23.96 -14.40 -14.64
N ARG A 24 -22.66 -14.09 -14.68
CA ARG A 24 -22.15 -12.96 -15.48
C ARG A 24 -22.58 -13.15 -16.92
N LEU A 25 -23.21 -12.11 -17.49
CA LEU A 25 -23.60 -12.11 -18.88
C LEU A 25 -22.35 -12.23 -19.76
N PRO A 26 -22.38 -13.04 -20.82
CA PRO A 26 -21.28 -13.09 -21.77
C PRO A 26 -21.13 -11.72 -22.42
N THR A 27 -19.99 -11.07 -22.22
CA THR A 27 -19.66 -9.79 -22.84
C THR A 27 -19.03 -10.02 -24.20
N ASN A 28 -19.53 -9.35 -25.23
CA ASN A 28 -19.03 -9.51 -26.59
C ASN A 28 -17.61 -8.90 -26.75
N PRO A 29 -16.60 -9.66 -27.19
CA PRO A 29 -15.23 -9.15 -27.35
C PRO A 29 -15.12 -8.00 -28.35
N LYS A 30 -16.03 -7.92 -29.33
CA LYS A 30 -16.09 -6.83 -30.32
C LYS A 30 -16.30 -5.45 -29.68
N TYR A 31 -16.94 -5.39 -28.52
CA TYR A 31 -17.32 -4.14 -27.86
C TYR A 31 -16.63 -3.94 -26.50
N ASN A 32 -15.63 -4.77 -26.17
CA ASN A 32 -14.96 -4.72 -24.87
C ASN A 32 -14.22 -3.40 -24.61
N ASN A 33 -13.83 -2.71 -25.68
CA ASN A 33 -13.16 -1.41 -25.68
C ASN A 33 -14.12 -0.20 -25.69
N VAL A 34 -15.43 -0.42 -25.88
CA VAL A 34 -16.42 0.66 -25.94
C VAL A 34 -16.77 1.11 -24.53
N LYS A 35 -16.38 2.34 -24.18
CA LYS A 35 -16.71 2.97 -22.90
C LYS A 35 -18.07 3.67 -23.00
N SER A 36 -18.80 3.74 -21.89
CA SER A 36 -20.04 4.52 -21.83
C SER A 36 -19.74 6.01 -22.10
N SER A 37 -20.32 6.56 -23.17
CA SER A 37 -20.21 8.00 -23.49
C SER A 37 -21.05 8.87 -22.54
N ILE A 38 -22.13 8.31 -21.99
CA ILE A 38 -22.99 8.99 -21.02
C ILE A 38 -22.22 9.18 -19.72
N ASN A 39 -22.10 10.42 -19.29
CA ASN A 39 -21.49 10.77 -18.02
C ASN A 39 -22.47 10.49 -16.87
N SER A 40 -22.55 9.24 -16.41
CA SER A 40 -23.35 8.84 -15.24
C SER A 40 -22.81 9.34 -13.90
N GLY A 41 -22.04 10.44 -13.89
CA GLY A 41 -21.39 10.98 -12.69
C GLY A 41 -20.26 10.08 -12.16
N TYR A 42 -19.93 10.27 -10.88
CA TYR A 42 -18.87 9.54 -10.17
C TYR A 42 -19.41 8.20 -9.65
N ASN A 43 -18.98 7.09 -10.25
CA ASN A 43 -19.37 5.74 -9.82
C ASN A 43 -18.17 4.97 -9.24
N ARG A 44 -18.42 3.90 -8.49
CA ARG A 44 -17.37 3.11 -7.81
C ARG A 44 -16.35 2.53 -8.80
N LEU A 45 -16.79 2.09 -9.98
CA LEU A 45 -15.89 1.58 -11.04
C LEU A 45 -14.94 2.66 -11.56
N LYS A 46 -15.41 3.91 -11.71
CA LYS A 46 -14.56 5.06 -12.06
C LYS A 46 -13.59 5.42 -10.94
N ALA A 47 -14.00 5.28 -9.66
CA ALA A 47 -13.13 5.49 -8.52
C ALA A 47 -11.99 4.45 -8.48
N GLU A 48 -12.33 3.17 -8.63
CA GLU A 48 -11.36 2.07 -8.69
C GLU A 48 -10.42 2.20 -9.89
N ALA A 49 -10.95 2.51 -11.08
CA ALA A 49 -10.14 2.73 -12.28
C ALA A 49 -9.18 3.92 -12.15
N LYS A 50 -9.59 5.00 -11.46
CA LYS A 50 -8.69 6.12 -11.13
C LYS A 50 -7.56 5.67 -10.20
N PHE A 51 -7.88 4.87 -9.19
CA PHE A 51 -6.88 4.33 -8.26
C PHE A 51 -5.90 3.36 -8.95
N ASP A 52 -6.38 2.50 -9.85
CA ASP A 52 -5.52 1.60 -10.61
C ASP A 52 -4.66 2.34 -11.65
N ALA A 53 -5.16 3.45 -12.22
CA ALA A 53 -4.34 4.34 -13.03
C ALA A 53 -3.21 4.98 -12.22
N SER A 54 -3.46 5.40 -10.97
CA SER A 54 -2.40 5.90 -10.07
C SER A 54 -1.30 4.86 -9.84
N LYS A 55 -1.63 3.56 -9.73
CA LYS A 55 -0.61 2.50 -9.61
C LYS A 55 0.28 2.36 -10.85
N HIS A 56 -0.29 2.52 -12.05
CA HIS A 56 0.49 2.42 -13.30
C HIS A 56 1.37 3.66 -13.54
N ASN A 57 1.06 4.79 -12.90
CA ASN A 57 1.87 6.02 -12.92
C ASN A 57 3.17 5.90 -12.09
N ALA A 58 3.44 4.76 -11.45
CA ALA A 58 4.69 4.54 -10.72
C ALA A 58 5.91 4.29 -11.63
N ARG A 59 5.73 4.19 -12.96
CA ARG A 59 6.83 4.05 -13.93
C ARG A 59 7.31 5.43 -14.39
N PHE A 60 8.61 5.68 -14.26
CA PHE A 60 9.32 6.91 -14.66
C PHE A 60 8.69 7.60 -15.89
N HIS A 61 8.18 8.81 -15.68
CA HIS A 61 7.75 9.67 -16.77
C HIS A 61 8.94 10.51 -17.24
N LYS A 62 9.10 10.68 -18.57
CA LYS A 62 10.20 11.46 -19.16
C LYS A 62 10.24 12.93 -18.71
N ASP A 63 9.14 13.45 -18.18
CA ASP A 63 8.98 14.83 -17.73
C ASP A 63 8.98 14.97 -16.19
N GLU A 64 9.44 13.94 -15.47
CA GLU A 64 9.59 13.96 -14.01
C GLU A 64 11.05 14.16 -13.62
N HIS A 65 11.35 15.27 -12.95
CA HIS A 65 12.70 15.60 -12.49
C HIS A 65 13.00 15.11 -11.07
N PHE A 66 12.07 14.36 -10.47
CA PHE A 66 12.14 13.87 -9.10
C PHE A 66 12.18 12.35 -9.04
N LYS A 67 12.66 11.80 -7.92
CA LYS A 67 12.67 10.35 -7.69
C LYS A 67 11.39 9.90 -6.99
N ARG A 68 10.88 8.73 -7.37
CA ARG A 68 9.73 8.09 -6.71
C ARG A 68 10.21 7.08 -5.68
N ILE A 69 9.69 7.14 -4.45
CA ILE A 69 10.02 6.21 -3.38
C ILE A 69 8.79 5.40 -2.98
N SER A 70 8.90 4.08 -2.94
CA SER A 70 7.83 3.21 -2.44
C SER A 70 7.65 3.38 -0.94
N CYS A 71 6.42 3.21 -0.44
CA CYS A 71 6.11 3.18 1.00
C CYS A 71 7.12 2.35 1.80
N GLY A 72 7.47 1.14 1.35
CA GLY A 72 8.44 0.29 2.06
C GLY A 72 9.88 0.81 2.05
N ALA A 73 10.29 1.49 0.97
CA ALA A 73 11.60 2.14 0.90
C ALA A 73 11.65 3.37 1.80
N PHE A 74 10.55 4.11 1.88
CA PHE A 74 10.41 5.27 2.76
C PHE A 74 10.53 4.89 4.25
N VAL A 75 9.86 3.83 4.71
CA VAL A 75 10.00 3.36 6.11
C VAL A 75 11.46 3.00 6.43
N ARG A 76 12.15 2.34 5.50
CA ARG A 76 13.58 2.02 5.65
C ARG A 76 14.43 3.27 5.80
N LEU A 77 14.15 4.32 5.02
CA LEU A 77 14.84 5.61 5.13
C LEU A 77 14.63 6.25 6.50
N LEU A 78 13.39 6.25 7.01
CA LEU A 78 13.08 6.78 8.34
C LEU A 78 13.79 5.99 9.46
N ALA A 79 13.87 4.66 9.34
CA ALA A 79 14.58 3.83 10.31
C ALA A 79 16.09 4.15 10.34
N THR A 80 16.71 4.34 9.17
CA THR A 80 18.11 4.77 9.06
C THR A 80 18.33 6.19 9.61
N ALA A 81 17.38 7.10 9.40
CA ALA A 81 17.45 8.48 9.88
C ALA A 81 17.36 8.57 11.42
N GLY A 82 16.51 7.74 12.03
CA GLY A 82 16.25 7.74 13.48
C GLY A 82 17.32 7.06 14.33
N GLY A 83 18.41 6.56 13.77
CA GLY A 83 19.45 5.84 14.51
C GLY A 83 18.98 4.52 15.13
N ALA A 84 17.84 3.99 14.69
CA ALA A 84 17.39 2.67 15.10
C ALA A 84 18.23 1.63 14.35
N GLU A 85 19.26 1.13 15.03
CA GLU A 85 19.92 -0.12 14.65
C GLU A 85 18.82 -1.13 14.25
N PRO A 86 18.87 -1.70 13.04
CA PRO A 86 17.94 -2.78 12.69
C PRO A 86 18.08 -3.85 13.78
N PRO A 87 16.99 -4.45 14.29
CA PRO A 87 17.11 -5.51 15.27
C PRO A 87 18.03 -6.58 14.66
N SER A 88 19.23 -6.67 15.22
CA SER A 88 20.19 -7.70 14.91
C SER A 88 19.45 -9.02 15.07
N PRO A 89 19.54 -9.97 14.11
CA PRO A 89 18.90 -11.27 14.28
C PRO A 89 19.49 -11.92 15.54
N VAL A 90 18.69 -11.95 16.59
CA VAL A 90 19.07 -12.48 17.91
C VAL A 90 19.28 -13.98 17.77
N VAL A 91 20.57 -14.36 17.76
CA VAL A 91 21.16 -15.52 18.44
C VAL A 91 20.48 -16.87 18.18
N GLY A 92 20.94 -17.54 17.12
CA GLY A 92 20.96 -19.01 17.05
C GLY A 92 22.27 -19.52 17.64
N THR A 93 22.20 -20.24 18.76
CA THR A 93 23.34 -20.84 19.43
C THR A 93 23.97 -21.94 18.58
N GLY A 94 25.25 -21.79 18.25
CA GLY A 94 26.11 -22.84 17.68
C GLY A 94 27.57 -22.38 17.68
N PRO A 95 28.53 -23.17 18.21
CA PRO A 95 29.91 -22.72 18.32
C PRO A 95 30.74 -23.06 17.07
N THR A 96 31.73 -22.20 16.80
CA THR A 96 32.94 -22.45 15.97
C THR A 96 32.76 -22.56 14.45
N ALA A 97 33.17 -21.51 13.73
CA ALA A 97 34.36 -21.53 12.87
C ALA A 97 34.56 -20.18 12.14
N LEU A 98 35.71 -19.58 12.39
CA LEU A 98 36.58 -18.90 11.41
C LEU A 98 35.91 -17.92 10.42
N SER A 99 36.08 -16.63 10.71
CA SER A 99 36.06 -15.55 9.73
C SER A 99 37.04 -15.82 8.57
N PRO A 100 36.69 -15.40 7.33
CA PRO A 100 37.69 -14.77 6.49
C PRO A 100 37.21 -13.41 5.95
N ILE A 101 38.01 -12.39 6.26
CA ILE A 101 38.49 -11.32 5.38
C ILE A 101 37.67 -11.12 4.09
N ALA A 102 36.78 -10.14 4.10
CA ALA A 102 36.34 -9.43 2.91
C ALA A 102 36.54 -7.93 3.17
N GLU A 103 37.72 -7.45 2.76
CA GLU A 103 37.98 -6.04 2.50
C GLU A 103 37.11 -5.62 1.30
N ALA A 104 36.09 -4.80 1.53
CA ALA A 104 35.39 -4.04 0.50
C ALA A 104 34.77 -2.78 1.13
N ASP A 105 35.46 -1.66 0.93
CA ASP A 105 35.00 -0.27 1.05
C ASP A 105 34.05 0.08 2.21
N GLY A 106 34.66 0.42 3.35
CA GLY A 106 34.02 1.01 4.52
C GLY A 106 33.53 2.44 4.31
N LYS A 107 32.56 2.67 3.42
CA LYS A 107 31.76 3.90 3.43
C LYS A 107 30.64 3.72 4.45
N ARG A 108 30.91 4.03 5.73
CA ARG A 108 29.84 4.25 6.71
C ARG A 108 28.88 5.28 6.12
N GLU A 109 27.75 4.82 5.60
CA GLU A 109 26.74 5.69 5.01
C GLU A 109 26.24 6.60 6.13
N LYS A 110 26.49 7.91 6.00
CA LYS A 110 26.00 8.89 6.98
C LYS A 110 24.47 8.75 7.05
N PRO A 111 23.86 8.80 8.24
CA PRO A 111 22.41 8.74 8.36
C PRO A 111 21.81 9.87 7.53
N VAL A 112 20.89 9.50 6.64
CA VAL A 112 20.18 10.47 5.79
C VAL A 112 19.07 11.06 6.64
N ASP A 113 19.12 12.36 6.86
CA ASP A 113 18.09 13.14 7.50
C ASP A 113 16.97 13.44 6.49
N VAL A 114 15.72 13.15 6.88
CA VAL A 114 14.57 13.15 5.98
C VAL A 114 13.55 14.16 6.46
N LEU A 115 13.28 15.17 5.63
CA LEU A 115 12.19 16.12 5.83
C LEU A 115 10.96 15.64 5.04
N ILE A 116 9.84 15.43 5.73
CA ILE A 116 8.60 14.97 5.11
C ILE A 116 7.64 16.16 5.00
N LEU A 117 7.17 16.47 3.79
CA LEU A 117 6.25 17.58 3.51
C LEU A 117 4.89 17.07 3.04
N ASP A 118 3.83 17.53 3.70
CA ASP A 118 2.44 17.31 3.31
C ASP A 118 1.95 18.45 2.40
N LEU A 119 1.53 18.11 1.18
CA LEU A 119 1.12 19.09 0.17
C LEU A 119 -0.37 19.45 0.21
N ARG A 120 -1.16 18.81 1.08
CA ARG A 120 -2.61 19.02 1.19
C ARG A 120 -2.95 20.33 1.90
N THR A 121 -4.25 20.58 2.06
CA THR A 121 -4.70 21.73 2.84
C THR A 121 -4.43 21.51 4.33
N ALA A 122 -4.40 22.60 5.10
CA ALA A 122 -4.14 22.54 6.53
C ALA A 122 -5.19 21.71 7.28
N GLU A 123 -6.44 21.75 6.82
CA GLU A 123 -7.55 21.00 7.42
C GLU A 123 -7.38 19.49 7.25
N ASP A 124 -6.94 19.05 6.06
CA ASP A 124 -6.68 17.64 5.78
C ASP A 124 -5.47 17.10 6.55
N PHE A 125 -4.49 17.97 6.81
CA PHE A 125 -3.30 17.67 7.59
C PHE A 125 -3.62 17.47 9.08
N GLU A 126 -4.55 18.25 9.62
CA GLU A 126 -5.03 18.10 11.00
C GLU A 126 -5.83 16.81 11.20
N GLN A 127 -6.63 16.40 10.21
CA GLN A 127 -7.44 15.18 10.28
C GLN A 127 -6.58 13.92 10.32
N CYS A 128 -5.61 13.81 9.42
CA CYS A 128 -4.68 12.69 9.38
C CYS A 128 -3.37 13.10 8.72
N ARG A 129 -2.22 12.57 9.15
CA ARG A 129 -0.90 12.87 8.58
C ARG A 129 0.11 11.78 8.89
N ILE A 130 1.23 11.73 8.16
CA ILE A 130 2.34 10.85 8.51
C ILE A 130 3.05 11.42 9.75
N SER A 131 3.46 10.57 10.68
CA SER A 131 4.25 10.98 11.84
C SER A 131 5.55 11.68 11.42
N GLY A 132 5.83 12.85 11.97
CA GLY A 132 7.03 13.63 11.63
C GLY A 132 6.92 14.46 10.35
N SER A 133 5.73 14.57 9.75
CA SER A 133 5.50 15.45 8.60
C SER A 133 5.22 16.90 8.99
N VAL A 134 5.63 17.81 8.12
CA VAL A 134 5.39 19.25 8.19
C VAL A 134 4.34 19.63 7.15
N SER A 135 3.37 20.46 7.55
CA SER A 135 2.36 21.00 6.64
C SER A 135 2.99 22.00 5.68
N TYR A 136 2.90 21.73 4.39
CA TYR A 136 3.37 22.61 3.33
C TYR A 136 2.38 22.60 2.15
N PRO A 137 1.22 23.29 2.27
CA PRO A 137 0.20 23.28 1.24
C PRO A 137 0.74 23.72 -0.11
N VAL A 138 0.31 23.09 -1.19
CA VAL A 138 0.77 23.40 -2.56
C VAL A 138 0.62 24.89 -2.92
N ALA A 139 -0.36 25.59 -2.32
CA ALA A 139 -0.54 27.02 -2.46
C ALA A 139 0.69 27.86 -2.05
N MET A 140 1.53 27.37 -1.13
CA MET A 140 2.79 28.03 -0.78
C MET A 140 3.80 27.99 -1.92
N LEU A 141 3.86 26.87 -2.64
CA LEU A 141 4.82 26.67 -3.72
C LEU A 141 4.54 27.57 -4.94
N HIS A 142 3.27 27.91 -5.17
CA HIS A 142 2.87 28.82 -6.25
C HIS A 142 3.14 30.31 -5.98
N ARG A 143 3.62 30.67 -4.78
CA ARG A 143 3.91 32.08 -4.45
C ARG A 143 5.07 32.62 -5.27
N ALA A 144 4.95 33.88 -5.68
CA ALA A 144 6.01 34.60 -6.39
C ALA A 144 7.16 35.01 -5.45
N THR A 145 6.82 35.41 -4.22
CA THR A 145 7.79 35.80 -3.19
C THR A 145 7.83 34.74 -2.09
N ASN A 146 9.05 34.37 -1.69
CA ASN A 146 9.33 33.40 -0.64
C ASN A 146 8.49 32.11 -0.72
N PRO A 147 8.62 31.31 -1.80
CA PRO A 147 7.85 30.07 -1.94
C PRO A 147 8.21 29.05 -0.86
N PHE A 148 9.44 29.04 -0.34
CA PHE A 148 9.96 28.00 0.55
C PHE A 148 10.06 28.45 2.01
N THR A 149 9.83 27.53 2.94
CA THR A 149 10.08 27.76 4.37
C THR A 149 11.57 27.62 4.70
N ALA A 150 12.00 28.19 5.82
CA ALA A 150 13.38 28.06 6.29
C ALA A 150 13.81 26.59 6.46
N GLU A 151 12.89 25.72 6.90
CA GLU A 151 13.12 24.28 7.02
C GLU A 151 13.43 23.65 5.66
N VAL A 152 12.61 23.94 4.64
CA VAL A 152 12.84 23.44 3.27
C VAL A 152 14.18 23.91 2.72
N LEU A 153 14.51 25.19 2.88
CA LEU A 153 15.79 25.76 2.46
C LEU A 153 16.98 25.15 3.22
N SER A 154 16.79 24.79 4.49
CA SER A 154 17.82 24.13 5.30
C SER A 154 18.05 22.67 4.91
N TYR A 155 17.20 22.08 4.06
CA TYR A 155 17.42 20.76 3.47
C TYR A 155 17.76 20.85 1.99
N ALA A 156 17.41 21.94 1.30
CA ALA A 156 17.58 22.10 -0.14
C ALA A 156 19.04 21.89 -0.58
N ASN A 157 19.24 20.96 -1.52
CA ASN A 157 20.52 20.63 -2.15
C ASN A 157 21.69 20.30 -1.20
N GLN A 158 21.42 19.97 0.06
CA GLN A 158 22.43 19.59 1.03
C GLN A 158 22.77 18.11 0.91
N GLN A 159 23.54 17.78 -0.12
CA GLN A 159 24.07 16.43 -0.34
C GLN A 159 25.54 16.33 0.07
N PRO A 160 25.98 15.20 0.65
CA PRO A 160 25.21 14.01 1.00
C PRO A 160 24.59 14.10 2.41
N GLY A 161 23.32 13.69 2.56
CA GLY A 161 22.73 13.44 3.89
C GLY A 161 21.39 14.10 4.18
N LYS A 162 20.86 14.97 3.31
CA LYS A 162 19.50 15.53 3.49
C LYS A 162 18.61 15.24 2.29
N LEU A 163 17.40 14.76 2.57
CA LEU A 163 16.40 14.42 1.57
C LEU A 163 15.04 15.04 1.92
N ILE A 164 14.37 15.60 0.91
CA ILE A 164 13.01 16.12 1.05
C ILE A 164 12.05 15.13 0.40
N VAL A 165 11.08 14.64 1.17
CA VAL A 165 10.04 13.71 0.72
C VAL A 165 8.70 14.42 0.68
N LEU A 166 8.08 14.49 -0.50
CA LEU A 166 6.76 15.04 -0.72
C LEU A 166 5.72 13.94 -0.74
N TYR A 167 4.57 14.18 -0.11
CA TYR A 167 3.40 13.32 -0.26
C TYR A 167 2.09 14.11 -0.37
N ASP A 168 1.08 13.42 -0.87
CA ASP A 168 -0.30 13.88 -1.06
C ASP A 168 -1.25 12.71 -0.71
N ALA A 169 -2.57 12.90 -0.73
CA ALA A 169 -3.55 11.85 -0.47
C ALA A 169 -3.50 10.72 -1.51
N ASP A 170 -3.53 11.06 -2.80
CA ASP A 170 -3.58 10.13 -3.94
C ASP A 170 -2.58 10.49 -5.07
N GLU A 171 -1.47 11.13 -4.70
CA GLU A 171 -0.31 11.53 -5.54
C GLU A 171 -0.56 12.61 -6.60
N ARG A 172 -1.80 13.09 -6.76
CA ARG A 172 -2.17 13.95 -7.89
C ARG A 172 -1.47 15.29 -7.85
N ILE A 173 -1.38 15.87 -6.67
CA ILE A 173 -0.75 17.18 -6.45
C ILE A 173 0.76 17.00 -6.37
N ALA A 174 1.21 15.88 -5.81
CA ALA A 174 2.61 15.64 -5.49
C ALA A 174 3.54 15.65 -6.72
N ALA A 175 3.13 15.07 -7.86
CA ALA A 175 3.97 15.04 -9.05
C ALA A 175 4.21 16.45 -9.64
N GLY A 176 3.14 17.24 -9.76
CA GLY A 176 3.25 18.63 -10.23
C GLY A 176 4.04 19.51 -9.26
N ALA A 177 3.81 19.35 -7.95
CA ALA A 177 4.55 20.08 -6.93
C ALA A 177 6.04 19.72 -6.92
N ALA A 178 6.38 18.44 -7.09
CA ALA A 178 7.78 17.99 -7.13
C ALA A 178 8.53 18.61 -8.32
N ASN A 179 7.91 18.62 -9.50
CA ASN A 179 8.47 19.31 -10.66
C ASN A 179 8.62 20.82 -10.41
N LEU A 180 7.62 21.47 -9.81
CA LEU A 180 7.69 22.90 -9.49
C LEU A 180 8.77 23.22 -8.45
N MET A 181 9.05 22.32 -7.50
CA MET A 181 10.18 22.46 -6.59
C MET A 181 11.52 22.33 -7.31
N PHE A 182 11.62 21.40 -8.26
CA PHE A 182 12.82 21.22 -9.09
C PHE A 182 13.08 22.44 -9.98
N GLU A 183 12.07 22.95 -10.67
CA GLU A 183 12.16 24.16 -11.51
C GLU A 183 12.60 25.40 -10.71
N LYS A 184 12.28 25.45 -9.42
CA LYS A 184 12.72 26.49 -8.48
C LYS A 184 14.11 26.25 -7.89
N GLY A 185 14.80 25.19 -8.32
CA GLY A 185 16.20 24.89 -7.99
C GLY A 185 16.40 23.95 -6.80
N ILE A 186 15.42 23.15 -6.41
CA ILE A 186 15.57 22.12 -5.36
C ILE A 186 15.58 20.73 -6.01
N ASP A 187 16.76 20.11 -6.06
CA ASP A 187 16.98 18.85 -6.79
C ASP A 187 16.86 17.61 -5.90
N ASN A 188 17.07 17.75 -4.58
CA ASN A 188 17.02 16.65 -3.62
C ASN A 188 15.61 16.25 -3.18
N VAL A 189 14.66 16.33 -4.12
CA VAL A 189 13.24 16.04 -3.92
C VAL A 189 12.93 14.59 -4.31
N CYS A 190 12.20 13.92 -3.43
CA CYS A 190 11.59 12.61 -3.67
C CYS A 190 10.08 12.69 -3.44
N MET A 191 9.31 11.89 -4.16
CA MET A 191 7.87 11.80 -4.01
C MET A 191 7.48 10.41 -3.49
N LEU A 192 6.62 10.36 -2.47
CA LEU A 192 6.08 9.13 -1.91
C LEU A 192 5.07 8.49 -2.86
N SER A 193 5.40 7.30 -3.35
CA SER A 193 4.52 6.51 -4.19
C SER A 193 3.37 5.89 -3.40
N GLY A 194 2.16 6.07 -3.92
CA GLY A 194 0.87 5.65 -3.36
C GLY A 194 0.19 6.68 -2.45
N GLY A 195 0.86 7.79 -2.14
CA GLY A 195 0.36 8.83 -1.26
C GLY A 195 0.03 8.34 0.17
N LEU A 196 -0.71 9.17 0.91
CA LEU A 196 -1.15 8.86 2.27
C LEU A 196 -2.11 7.67 2.30
N ALA A 197 -2.96 7.51 1.29
CA ALA A 197 -3.92 6.41 1.23
C ALA A 197 -3.22 5.04 1.20
N GLU A 198 -2.23 4.83 0.32
CA GLU A 198 -1.50 3.57 0.29
C GLU A 198 -0.65 3.37 1.54
N PHE A 199 -0.03 4.46 2.03
CA PHE A 199 0.80 4.42 3.22
C PHE A 199 0.01 3.97 4.46
N ALA A 200 -1.16 4.57 4.72
CA ALA A 200 -2.02 4.22 5.84
C ALA A 200 -2.57 2.79 5.77
N ASN A 201 -2.77 2.25 4.56
CA ASN A 201 -3.20 0.86 4.39
C ASN A 201 -2.09 -0.15 4.71
N ARG A 202 -0.82 0.25 4.60
CA ARG A 202 0.33 -0.64 4.77
C ARG A 202 1.03 -0.50 6.12
N PHE A 203 1.09 0.71 6.64
CA PHE A 203 1.73 1.07 7.90
C PHE A 203 0.82 2.03 8.69
N PRO A 204 -0.34 1.55 9.18
CA PRO A 204 -1.28 2.38 9.95
C PRO A 204 -0.66 2.96 11.23
N GLU A 205 0.36 2.31 11.80
CA GLU A 205 1.03 2.70 13.04
C GLU A 205 1.84 4.01 12.95
N MET A 206 2.26 4.41 11.74
CA MET A 206 3.00 5.66 11.52
C MET A 206 2.11 6.79 11.01
N VAL A 207 0.80 6.59 11.00
CA VAL A 207 -0.17 7.62 10.61
C VAL A 207 -0.84 8.14 11.87
N LEU A 208 -0.80 9.46 12.03
CA LEU A 208 -1.47 10.17 13.10
C LEU A 208 -2.83 10.65 12.62
N GLY A 209 -3.85 10.58 13.48
CA GLY A 209 -5.21 11.04 13.18
C GLY A 209 -6.14 9.96 12.64
N GLU A 210 -7.35 10.36 12.27
CA GLU A 210 -8.39 9.45 11.79
C GLU A 210 -8.48 9.50 10.28
N LEU A 211 -8.14 8.40 9.61
CA LEU A 211 -8.36 8.31 8.17
C LEU A 211 -9.86 8.31 7.87
N PRO A 212 -10.36 9.20 7.00
CA PRO A 212 -11.73 9.12 6.53
C PRO A 212 -11.94 7.79 5.79
N GLU A 213 -13.14 7.25 5.93
CA GLU A 213 -13.51 5.91 5.45
C GLU A 213 -13.41 5.77 3.92
N SER A 214 -13.38 6.90 3.19
CA SER A 214 -13.12 7.00 1.76
C SER A 214 -11.69 6.63 1.34
N LEU A 215 -10.71 6.85 2.23
CA LEU A 215 -9.29 6.54 1.99
C LEU A 215 -8.90 5.15 2.55
N ARG A 216 -9.72 4.60 3.45
CA ARG A 216 -9.57 3.21 3.92
C ARG A 216 -9.86 2.28 2.76
N ARG A 217 -8.82 1.61 2.25
CA ARG A 217 -9.04 0.55 1.27
C ARG A 217 -9.69 -0.59 2.01
N ALA A 218 -10.85 -1.04 1.53
CA ALA A 218 -11.38 -2.31 1.97
C ALA A 218 -10.27 -3.36 1.81
N PRO A 219 -10.00 -4.21 2.83
CA PRO A 219 -8.99 -5.26 2.70
C PRO A 219 -9.29 -6.02 1.41
N PRO A 220 -8.27 -6.39 0.61
CA PRO A 220 -8.50 -7.05 -0.66
C PRO A 220 -9.39 -8.25 -0.39
N ARG A 221 -10.64 -8.20 -0.90
CA ARG A 221 -11.51 -9.37 -0.89
C ARG A 221 -10.76 -10.39 -1.73
N ILE A 222 -10.15 -11.37 -1.06
CA ILE A 222 -9.57 -12.54 -1.74
C ILE A 222 -10.74 -13.15 -2.49
N SER A 223 -10.84 -12.85 -3.79
CA SER A 223 -11.86 -13.44 -4.62
C SER A 223 -11.63 -14.94 -4.53
N ALA A 224 -12.69 -15.71 -4.26
CA ALA A 224 -12.59 -17.16 -4.13
C ALA A 224 -11.92 -17.81 -5.37
N ALA A 225 -11.87 -17.10 -6.51
CA ALA A 225 -11.16 -17.45 -7.73
C ALA A 225 -9.63 -17.58 -7.55
N SER A 226 -8.99 -16.81 -6.66
CA SER A 226 -7.54 -16.90 -6.43
C SER A 226 -7.13 -18.18 -5.68
N ARG A 227 -8.04 -18.75 -4.86
CA ARG A 227 -7.79 -20.01 -4.14
C ARG A 227 -7.65 -21.22 -5.07
N HIS A 228 -8.21 -21.17 -6.28
CA HIS A 228 -8.12 -22.27 -7.24
C HIS A 228 -6.83 -22.26 -8.07
N ALA A 229 -6.12 -21.13 -8.16
CA ALA A 229 -4.83 -21.05 -8.84
C ALA A 229 -3.69 -21.65 -7.98
N ALA A 230 -3.72 -21.42 -6.66
CA ALA A 230 -2.71 -21.95 -5.74
C ALA A 230 -2.82 -23.48 -5.50
N ALA A 231 -3.99 -24.08 -5.73
CA ALA A 231 -4.21 -25.51 -5.55
C ALA A 231 -3.70 -26.39 -6.72
N ARG A 232 -3.31 -25.79 -7.85
CA ARG A 232 -2.85 -26.54 -9.05
C ARG A 232 -1.32 -26.66 -9.16
N GLY A 233 -0.58 -26.08 -8.23
CA GLY A 233 0.89 -26.01 -8.28
C GLY A 233 1.59 -26.52 -7.04
N ARG A 234 1.25 -27.72 -6.53
CA ARG A 234 2.13 -28.48 -5.63
C ARG A 234 1.65 -29.92 -5.45
N LEU A 235 2.02 -30.79 -6.38
CA LEU A 235 2.14 -32.23 -6.11
C LEU A 235 3.61 -32.50 -5.86
N VAL A 236 4.02 -32.38 -4.60
CA VAL A 236 5.19 -33.10 -4.09
C VAL A 236 4.77 -33.75 -2.77
N SER A 237 4.88 -35.06 -2.77
CA SER A 237 4.64 -35.98 -1.68
C SER A 237 5.42 -35.58 -0.42
N SER A 238 4.71 -35.42 0.70
CA SER A 238 5.23 -35.87 2.00
C SER A 238 4.07 -36.07 2.97
N SER A 239 3.99 -37.30 3.45
CA SER A 239 3.10 -37.82 4.46
C SER A 239 3.49 -37.28 5.84
N SER A 240 2.57 -36.59 6.51
CA SER A 240 2.42 -36.63 7.97
C SER A 240 1.08 -36.02 8.36
N ALA A 241 0.18 -36.86 8.85
CA ALA A 241 -1.10 -36.47 9.39
C ALA A 241 -0.92 -35.85 10.78
N SER A 242 -1.54 -34.70 11.02
CA SER A 242 -1.81 -34.20 12.36
C SER A 242 -3.12 -33.40 12.30
N SER A 243 -4.20 -34.06 12.68
CA SER A 243 -5.55 -33.51 12.73
C SER A 243 -5.71 -32.67 13.99
N ALA A 244 -5.90 -31.36 13.84
CA ALA A 244 -6.44 -30.50 14.89
C ALA A 244 -7.91 -30.20 14.56
N MET A 245 -8.83 -30.85 15.27
CA MET A 245 -10.26 -30.60 15.16
C MET A 245 -10.61 -29.30 15.90
N SER A 246 -11.18 -28.33 15.19
CA SER A 246 -11.84 -27.18 15.83
C SER A 246 -13.34 -27.42 15.86
N VAL A 247 -13.88 -27.56 17.06
CA VAL A 247 -15.31 -27.71 17.35
C VAL A 247 -16.00 -26.34 17.25
N ALA A 248 -16.77 -26.12 16.18
CA ALA A 248 -17.70 -25.00 16.11
C ALA A 248 -19.01 -25.39 16.79
N SER A 249 -19.29 -24.79 17.95
CA SER A 249 -20.54 -24.96 18.69
C SER A 249 -21.68 -24.22 17.95
N TYR A 250 -22.72 -24.97 17.56
CA TYR A 250 -23.98 -24.40 17.12
C TYR A 250 -24.79 -24.02 18.37
N ARG A 251 -25.19 -22.75 18.50
CA ARG A 251 -26.29 -22.35 19.37
C ARG A 251 -27.47 -22.01 18.50
N SER A 252 -28.35 -22.98 18.34
CA SER A 252 -29.75 -22.75 18.02
C SER A 252 -30.43 -22.19 19.26
N SER A 253 -31.15 -21.08 19.15
CA SER A 253 -32.22 -20.78 20.09
C SER A 253 -33.49 -20.50 19.30
N ALA A 254 -34.50 -21.25 19.68
CA ALA A 254 -35.76 -21.41 19.00
C ALA A 254 -36.72 -20.25 19.32
N SER A 255 -37.66 -20.10 18.40
CA SER A 255 -38.87 -19.30 18.50
C SER A 255 -39.79 -19.78 19.63
N SER A 256 -40.34 -18.84 20.39
CA SER A 256 -41.58 -18.93 21.17
C SER A 256 -41.92 -17.50 21.63
N ALA A 257 -43.14 -17.00 21.73
CA ALA A 257 -44.47 -17.44 21.41
C ALA A 257 -45.33 -16.17 21.41
N TRP A 258 -46.53 -16.27 20.85
CA TRP A 258 -47.54 -15.23 20.90
C TRP A 258 -48.08 -15.07 22.32
N ARG A 259 -48.20 -13.83 22.80
CA ARG A 259 -49.32 -13.30 23.59
C ARG A 259 -49.21 -11.77 23.67
#